data_AF-A0A520DS76-F1
#
_entry.id   AF-A0A520DS76-F1
#
_cell.length_a   1.000
_cell.length_b   1.000
_cell.length_c   1.000
_cell.angle_alpha   90.00
_cell.angle_beta   90.00
_cell.angle_gamma   90.00
#
_symmetry.space_group_name_H-M   'P 1'
#
loop_
_entity.id
_entity.type
_entity.pdbx_description
1 polymer ?
#
loop_
_entity_poly.entity_id
_entity_poly.type
_entity_poly.pdbx_seq_one_letter_code
_entity_poly.pdbx_strand_id
1 'polypeptide(L)'
;MKKIFTLLSFFLLTYSCFAQNFNYGAIDQADINFDRNKIDSNANAVVLQEYGTTRLQIDDATGNLVLQHDYHVKIKIFNKEGFSQANVIIPLYK
;
A
#
# COMPACT_ATOMS: atom_id res chain seq x y z
N MET A 1 27.37 16.48 -30.81
CA MET A 1 25.93 16.31 -31.07
C MET A 1 25.39 14.96 -30.61
N LYS A 2 25.95 13.81 -31.05
CA LYS A 2 25.49 12.48 -30.60
C LYS A 2 25.48 12.31 -29.06
N LYS A 3 26.55 12.73 -28.37
CA LYS A 3 26.65 12.67 -26.90
C LYS A 3 25.57 13.48 -26.16
N ILE A 4 25.20 14.63 -26.72
CA ILE A 4 24.14 15.51 -26.17
C ILE A 4 22.76 14.86 -26.37
N PHE A 5 22.54 14.24 -27.53
CA PHE A 5 21.30 13.51 -27.80
C PHE A 5 21.13 12.31 -26.88
N THR A 6 22.21 11.56 -26.61
CA THR A 6 22.21 10.46 -25.64
C THR A 6 21.88 10.95 -24.23
N LEU A 7 22.47 12.06 -23.79
CA LEU A 7 22.22 12.61 -22.45
C LEU A 7 20.75 13.08 -22.29
N LEU A 8 20.20 13.74 -23.32
CA LEU A 8 18.81 14.18 -23.31
C LEU A 8 17.83 13.00 -23.24
N SER A 9 18.12 11.91 -23.95
CA SER A 9 17.33 10.68 -23.89
C SER A 9 17.33 10.07 -22.48
N PHE A 10 18.44 10.10 -21.75
CA PHE A 10 18.48 9.61 -20.36
C PHE A 10 17.67 10.49 -19.41
N PHE A 11 17.66 11.81 -19.62
CA PHE A 11 16.90 12.75 -18.79
C PHE A 11 15.38 12.62 -18.98
N LEU A 12 14.91 12.21 -20.16
CA LEU A 12 13.49 11.99 -20.42
C LEU A 12 12.94 10.72 -19.74
N LEU A 13 13.79 9.71 -19.51
CA LEU A 13 13.39 8.45 -18.87
C LEU A 13 13.11 8.59 -17.37
N THR A 14 13.62 9.63 -16.71
CA THR A 14 13.38 9.83 -15.27
C THR A 14 12.02 10.47 -15.00
N TYR A 15 11.39 11.12 -15.98
CA TYR A 15 10.06 11.72 -15.84
C TYR A 15 8.92 10.70 -15.76
N SER A 16 9.13 9.47 -16.22
CA SER A 16 8.12 8.40 -16.16
C SER A 16 8.14 7.61 -14.84
N CYS A 17 9.00 7.98 -13.89
CA CYS A 17 9.03 7.33 -12.58
C CYS A 17 7.94 7.91 -11.67
N PHE A 18 6.77 7.28 -11.67
CA PHE A 18 5.75 7.52 -10.64
C PHE A 18 6.05 6.66 -9.42
N ALA A 19 6.34 7.29 -8.27
CA ALA A 19 6.38 6.59 -7.00
C ALA A 19 4.93 6.21 -6.63
N GLN A 20 4.64 4.91 -6.60
CA GLN A 20 3.29 4.42 -6.34
C GLN A 20 2.96 4.58 -4.86
N ASN A 21 2.16 5.59 -4.55
CA ASN A 21 1.44 5.69 -3.29
C ASN A 21 -0.05 5.66 -3.64
N PHE A 22 -0.80 4.71 -3.10
CA PHE A 22 -2.24 4.66 -3.38
C PHE A 22 -2.98 5.66 -2.51
N ASN A 23 -4.04 6.26 -3.07
CA ASN A 23 -4.91 7.16 -2.34
C ASN A 23 -5.55 6.42 -1.17
N TYR A 24 -5.23 6.84 0.05
CA TYR A 24 -5.86 6.29 1.24
C TYR A 24 -7.37 6.54 1.21
N GLY A 25 -8.15 5.49 1.50
CA GLY A 25 -9.61 5.57 1.55
C GLY A 25 -10.33 5.67 0.20
N ALA A 26 -9.60 5.74 -0.92
CA ALA A 26 -10.21 5.73 -2.25
C ALA A 26 -10.48 4.29 -2.72
N ILE A 27 -11.69 4.07 -3.24
CA ILE A 27 -12.10 2.82 -3.87
C ILE A 27 -12.20 3.08 -5.38
N ASP A 28 -11.41 2.35 -6.15
CA ASP A 28 -11.45 2.43 -7.61
C ASP A 28 -12.40 1.38 -8.18
N GLN A 29 -12.92 1.63 -9.39
CA GLN A 29 -13.76 0.65 -10.09
C GLN A 29 -13.04 -0.69 -10.32
N ALA A 30 -11.71 -0.64 -10.48
CA ALA A 30 -10.88 -1.83 -10.62
C ALA A 30 -10.90 -2.71 -9.35
N ASP A 31 -10.96 -2.11 -8.17
CA ASP A 31 -11.06 -2.83 -6.89
C ASP A 31 -12.40 -3.57 -6.80
N ILE A 32 -13.50 -2.86 -7.14
CA ILE A 32 -14.86 -3.41 -7.13
C ILE A 32 -14.99 -4.55 -8.15
N ASN A 33 -14.34 -4.43 -9.30
CA ASN A 33 -14.40 -5.43 -10.37
C ASN A 33 -13.31 -6.51 -10.26
N PHE A 34 -12.46 -6.47 -9.23
CA PHE A 34 -11.40 -7.45 -9.05
C PHE A 34 -11.96 -8.88 -8.94
N ASP A 35 -11.48 -9.77 -9.79
CA ASP A 35 -11.82 -11.20 -9.80
C ASP A 35 -10.82 -11.99 -8.96
N ARG A 36 -11.32 -12.68 -7.92
CA ARG A 36 -10.52 -13.55 -7.05
C ARG A 36 -9.81 -14.67 -7.80
N ASN A 37 -10.36 -15.14 -8.92
CA ASN A 37 -9.79 -16.23 -9.71
C ASN A 37 -8.40 -15.90 -10.27
N LYS A 38 -8.00 -14.61 -10.30
CA LYS A 38 -6.64 -14.18 -10.65
C LYS A 38 -5.58 -14.61 -9.64
N ILE A 39 -5.99 -14.89 -8.40
CA ILE A 39 -5.11 -15.31 -7.30
C ILE A 39 -5.49 -16.73 -6.88
N ASP A 40 -6.73 -16.91 -6.41
CA ASP A 40 -7.29 -18.19 -5.95
C ASP A 40 -8.82 -18.14 -6.06
N SER A 41 -9.39 -19.10 -6.78
CA SER A 41 -10.84 -19.22 -7.00
C SER A 41 -11.62 -19.56 -5.73
N ASN A 42 -10.96 -20.15 -4.73
CA ASN A 42 -11.56 -20.51 -3.44
C ASN A 42 -11.36 -19.43 -2.36
N ALA A 43 -10.71 -18.29 -2.69
CA ALA A 43 -10.47 -17.23 -1.73
C ALA A 43 -11.78 -16.58 -1.23
N ASN A 44 -11.88 -16.44 0.08
CA ASN A 44 -12.98 -15.77 0.79
C ASN A 44 -12.76 -14.25 0.92
N ALA A 45 -11.50 -13.83 0.88
CA ALA A 45 -11.07 -12.43 0.84
C ALA A 45 -9.71 -12.34 0.12
N VAL A 46 -9.40 -11.17 -0.43
CA VAL A 46 -8.13 -10.89 -1.11
C VAL A 46 -7.60 -9.54 -0.66
N VAL A 47 -6.29 -9.50 -0.35
CA VAL A 47 -5.54 -8.26 -0.19
C VAL A 47 -5.26 -7.69 -1.58
N LEU A 48 -5.87 -6.56 -1.90
CA LEU A 48 -5.67 -5.88 -3.18
C LEU A 48 -4.38 -5.06 -3.15
N GLN A 49 -4.14 -4.37 -2.03
CA GLN A 49 -2.99 -3.51 -1.81
C GLN A 49 -2.63 -3.48 -0.33
N GLU A 50 -1.33 -3.44 -0.04
CA GLU A 50 -0.79 -3.38 1.32
C GLU A 50 0.52 -2.57 1.29
N TYR A 51 0.65 -1.58 2.17
CA TYR A 51 1.93 -0.93 2.45
C TYR A 51 2.01 -0.49 3.91
N GLY A 52 3.24 -0.31 4.38
CA GLY A 52 3.51 0.25 5.69
C GLY A 52 4.70 1.19 5.65
N THR A 53 4.65 2.26 6.46
CA THR A 53 5.79 3.16 6.67
C THR A 53 6.17 3.15 8.14
N THR A 54 7.44 2.86 8.43
CA THR A 54 7.99 2.95 9.78
C THR A 54 8.91 4.14 9.89
N ARG A 55 8.69 5.01 10.87
CA ARG A 55 9.54 6.16 11.17
C ARG A 55 9.84 6.28 12.66
N LEU A 56 11.04 6.77 12.96
CA LEU A 56 11.33 7.30 14.29
C LEU A 56 10.84 8.75 14.33
N GLN A 57 10.04 9.09 15.32
CA GLN A 57 9.48 10.43 15.51
C GLN A 57 9.67 10.85 16.95
N ILE A 58 9.86 12.15 17.20
CA ILE A 58 9.80 12.69 18.55
C ILE A 58 8.33 12.95 18.85
N ASP A 59 7.81 12.34 19.91
CA ASP A 59 6.43 12.54 20.34
C ASP A 59 6.28 13.95 20.92
N ASP A 60 5.38 14.75 20.34
CA ASP A 60 5.21 16.16 20.71
C ASP A 60 4.71 16.35 22.15
N ALA A 61 4.03 15.34 22.73
CA ALA A 61 3.47 15.41 24.07
C ALA A 61 4.50 15.05 25.16
N THR A 62 5.38 14.08 24.88
CA THR A 62 6.32 13.52 25.86
C THR A 62 7.78 13.89 25.61
N GLY A 63 8.12 14.36 24.41
CA GLY A 63 9.49 14.62 23.97
C GLY A 63 10.33 13.36 23.74
N ASN A 64 9.72 12.17 23.83
CA ASN A 64 10.42 10.90 23.69
C ASN A 64 10.57 10.51 22.22
N LEU A 65 11.67 9.81 21.90
CA LEU A 65 11.82 9.14 20.61
C LEU A 65 10.91 7.91 20.57
N VAL A 66 9.91 7.92 19.69
CA VAL A 66 8.96 6.85 19.48
C VAL A 66 9.12 6.23 18.09
N LEU A 67 8.80 4.95 17.98
CA LEU A 67 8.69 4.25 16.70
C LEU A 67 7.23 4.28 16.27
N GLN A 68 6.93 4.98 15.17
CA GLN A 68 5.60 5.02 14.58
C GLN A 68 5.57 4.14 13.33
N HIS A 69 4.57 3.25 13.26
CA HIS A 69 4.31 2.40 12.10
C HIS A 69 2.91 2.69 11.55
N ASP A 70 2.85 3.29 10.37
CA ASP A 70 1.61 3.58 9.65
C ASP A 70 1.33 2.40 8.70
N TYR A 71 0.31 1.59 9.00
CA TYR A 71 -0.08 0.41 8.22
C TYR A 71 -1.37 0.65 7.42
N HIS A 72 -1.34 0.38 6.12
CA HIS A 72 -2.44 0.60 5.20
C HIS A 72 -2.71 -0.65 4.36
N VAL A 73 -3.94 -1.16 4.44
CA VAL A 73 -4.35 -2.35 3.71
C VAL A 73 -5.73 -2.17 3.08
N LYS A 74 -5.89 -2.63 1.83
CA LYS A 74 -7.15 -2.69 1.10
C LYS A 74 -7.52 -4.16 0.90
N ILE A 75 -8.55 -4.62 1.60
CA ILE A 75 -9.02 -6.01 1.56
C ILE A 75 -10.40 -6.04 0.91
N LYS A 76 -10.56 -6.88 -0.12
CA LYS A 76 -11.86 -7.19 -0.69
C LYS A 76 -12.38 -8.49 -0.11
N ILE A 77 -13.54 -8.42 0.54
CA ILE A 77 -14.18 -9.58 1.15
C ILE A 77 -15.33 -10.04 0.25
N PHE A 78 -15.36 -11.33 -0.08
CA PHE A 78 -16.33 -11.90 -1.01
C PHE A 78 -17.51 -12.55 -0.30
N ASN A 79 -17.30 -13.11 0.89
CA ASN A 79 -18.31 -13.86 1.63
C ASN A 79 -18.10 -13.77 3.17
N LYS A 80 -19.01 -14.40 3.92
CA LYS A 80 -19.06 -14.31 5.39
C LYS A 80 -17.85 -14.97 6.04
N GLU A 81 -17.31 -16.00 5.41
CA GLU A 81 -16.11 -16.72 5.86
C GLU A 81 -14.87 -15.83 5.84
N GLY A 82 -14.87 -14.78 5.02
CA GLY A 82 -13.80 -13.77 4.94
C GLY A 82 -13.89 -12.65 5.98
N PHE A 83 -14.96 -12.55 6.77
CA PHE A 83 -15.14 -11.44 7.71
C PHE A 83 -14.05 -11.35 8.79
N SER A 84 -13.43 -12.47 9.15
CA SER A 84 -12.31 -12.49 10.09
C SER A 84 -11.11 -11.68 9.61
N GLN A 85 -10.94 -11.51 8.29
CA GLN A 85 -9.87 -10.73 7.68
C GLN A 85 -10.06 -9.22 7.83
N ALA A 86 -11.26 -8.76 8.21
CA ALA A 86 -11.51 -7.35 8.52
C ALA A 86 -11.07 -6.97 9.94
N ASN A 87 -10.71 -7.95 10.78
CA ASN A 87 -10.34 -7.69 12.17
C ASN A 87 -8.91 -7.14 12.23
N VAL A 88 -8.76 -5.91 12.72
CA VAL A 88 -7.46 -5.30 12.98
C VAL A 88 -7.07 -5.56 14.43
N ILE A 89 -5.97 -6.27 14.64
CA ILE A 89 -5.43 -6.58 15.96
C ILE A 89 -4.15 -5.76 16.16
N ILE A 90 -4.15 -4.87 17.14
CA ILE A 90 -2.96 -4.13 17.56
C ILE A 90 -2.41 -4.83 18.80
N PRO A 91 -1.34 -5.64 18.69
CA PRO A 91 -0.77 -6.30 19.85
C PRO A 91 -0.15 -5.25 20.76
N LEU A 92 -0.57 -5.26 22.03
CA LEU A 92 0.10 -4.50 23.08
C LEU A 92 1.30 -5.30 23.60
N TYR A 93 2.20 -4.61 24.30
CA TYR A 93 3.35 -5.22 24.94
C TYR A 93 2.92 -6.40 25.83
N LYS A 94 3.69 -7.49 25.82
CA LYS A 94 3.50 -8.64 26.72
C LYS A 94 4.41 -8.52 27.93
#